data_AF-A0A9W9V4A0-F1
#
_entry.id   AF-A0A9W9V4A0-F1
#
_cell.length_a   1.000
_cell.length_b   1.000
_cell.length_c   1.000
_cell.angle_alpha   90.00
_cell.angle_beta   90.00
_cell.angle_gamma   90.00
#
_symmetry.space_group_name_H-M   'P 1'
#
loop_
_entity.id
_entity.type
_entity.pdbx_description
1 polymer ?
#
loop_
_entity_poly.entity_id
_entity_poly.type
_entity_poly.pdbx_seq_one_letter_code
_entity_poly.pdbx_strand_id
1 'polypeptide(L)'
;MEVIDPTIIARKWGTLIAIFNIYGILLAAVFYIKAHLYPTHEGDRRFSSSPFYDFYMGVELNPRIFNQHWDVKLFHNGRPGIIGWALIDLSFMALQYRNYGFVTNSMIITLVLHMLYIGDFFHHEEWYLRTIDIAHDHFGFYLAWGSAAFLPTMYTLQAQYLARSPLELEPISAALILGLGIGGYAIFRSSNNQKDNRTGRHIKQFFYAQDGGDFRDTPII
;
A
#
# COMPACT_ATOMS: atom_id res chain seq x y z
N MET A 1 -33.51 -5.03 -2.78
CA MET A 1 -32.10 -4.73 -2.44
C MET A 1 -31.71 -3.47 -3.19
N GLU A 2 -31.41 -2.39 -2.47
CA GLU A 2 -30.79 -1.22 -3.10
C GLU A 2 -29.38 -1.60 -3.52
N VAL A 3 -29.10 -1.60 -4.83
CA VAL A 3 -27.76 -1.87 -5.36
C VAL A 3 -26.93 -0.60 -5.18
N ILE A 4 -25.75 -0.71 -4.57
CA ILE A 4 -24.82 0.40 -4.39
C ILE A 4 -24.40 0.93 -5.77
N ASP A 5 -24.53 2.25 -6.00
CA ASP A 5 -24.08 2.90 -7.26
C ASP A 5 -22.56 2.72 -7.40
N PRO A 6 -22.07 1.97 -8.41
CA PRO A 6 -20.63 1.71 -8.57
C PRO A 6 -19.82 2.98 -8.83
N THR A 7 -20.46 4.09 -9.22
CA THR A 7 -19.83 5.38 -9.46
C THR A 7 -19.76 6.28 -8.22
N ILE A 8 -20.22 5.81 -7.05
CA ILE A 8 -20.37 6.65 -5.85
C ILE A 8 -19.06 7.32 -5.41
N ILE A 9 -17.95 6.58 -5.41
CA ILE A 9 -16.64 7.10 -5.02
C ILE A 9 -16.21 8.19 -6.00
N ALA A 10 -16.26 7.89 -7.31
CA ALA A 10 -15.85 8.83 -8.34
C ALA A 10 -16.72 10.10 -8.37
N ARG A 11 -18.03 9.99 -8.12
CA ARG A 11 -18.96 11.15 -8.06
C ARG A 11 -18.78 12.02 -6.82
N LYS A 12 -18.39 11.42 -5.69
CA LYS A 12 -18.15 12.13 -4.42
C LYS A 12 -16.66 12.46 -4.21
N TRP A 13 -15.85 12.36 -5.25
CA TRP A 13 -14.40 12.40 -5.16
C TRP A 13 -13.83 13.66 -4.49
N GLY A 14 -14.33 14.84 -4.83
CA GLY A 14 -13.87 16.09 -4.20
C GLY A 14 -14.10 16.11 -2.69
N THR A 15 -15.25 15.61 -2.22
CA THR A 15 -15.55 15.47 -0.80
C THR A 15 -14.66 14.41 -0.14
N LEU A 16 -14.42 13.28 -0.82
CA LEU A 16 -13.54 12.23 -0.30
C LEU A 16 -12.09 12.70 -0.16
N ILE A 17 -11.55 13.47 -1.11
CA ILE A 17 -10.21 14.07 -1.00
C ILE A 17 -10.11 14.93 0.27
N ALA A 18 -11.11 15.78 0.54
CA ALA A 18 -11.12 16.59 1.75
C ALA A 18 -11.16 15.71 3.01
N ILE A 19 -11.99 14.67 3.02
CA ILE A 19 -12.10 13.71 4.13
C ILE A 19 -10.76 13.00 4.35
N PHE A 20 -10.11 12.51 3.30
CA PHE A 20 -8.81 11.82 3.40
C PHE A 20 -7.72 12.70 4.00
N ASN A 21 -7.66 13.98 3.61
CA ASN A 21 -6.70 14.93 4.15
C ASN A 21 -6.94 15.20 5.64
N ILE A 22 -8.19 15.50 6.01
CA ILE A 22 -8.57 15.73 7.42
C ILE A 22 -8.27 14.47 8.24
N TYR A 23 -8.68 13.30 7.74
CA TYR A 23 -8.45 12.02 8.39
C TYR A 23 -6.97 11.72 8.59
N GLY A 24 -6.12 11.90 7.58
CA GLY A 24 -4.68 11.68 7.69
C GLY A 24 -4.00 12.57 8.74
N ILE A 25 -4.39 13.85 8.82
CA ILE A 25 -3.90 14.78 9.85
C ILE A 25 -4.35 14.35 11.24
N LEU A 26 -5.64 14.01 11.40
CA LEU A 26 -6.17 13.57 12.69
C LEU A 26 -5.55 12.25 13.13
N LEU A 27 -5.33 11.33 12.20
CA LEU A 27 -4.67 10.04 12.46
C LEU A 27 -3.25 10.27 13.01
N ALA A 28 -2.47 11.14 12.37
CA ALA A 28 -1.15 11.52 12.85
C ALA A 28 -1.20 12.13 14.26
N ALA A 29 -2.14 13.04 14.51
CA ALA A 29 -2.31 13.68 15.82
C ALA A 29 -2.67 12.69 16.93
N VAL A 30 -3.58 11.75 16.66
CA VAL A 30 -3.98 10.70 17.60
C VAL A 30 -2.77 9.86 18.00
N PHE A 31 -1.96 9.42 17.03
CA PHE A 31 -0.81 8.57 17.30
C PHE A 31 0.39 9.32 17.87
N TYR A 32 0.54 10.60 17.55
CA TYR A 32 1.49 11.47 18.24
C TYR A 32 1.15 11.63 19.73
N ILE A 33 -0.12 11.90 20.07
CA ILE A 33 -0.58 12.01 21.46
C ILE A 33 -0.43 10.66 22.17
N LYS A 34 -0.85 9.56 21.53
CA LYS A 34 -0.71 8.21 22.08
C LYS A 34 0.75 7.88 22.43
N ALA A 35 1.72 8.26 21.60
CA ALA A 35 3.13 8.01 21.85
C ALA A 35 3.67 8.68 23.13
N HIS A 36 3.04 9.79 23.56
CA HIS A 36 3.39 10.48 24.80
C HIS A 36 2.69 9.89 26.02
N LEU A 37 1.42 9.49 25.88
CA LEU A 37 0.58 9.08 27.01
C LEU A 37 0.59 7.57 27.28
N TYR A 38 0.47 6.77 26.23
CA TYR A 38 0.28 5.31 26.30
C TYR A 38 1.05 4.61 25.15
N PRO A 39 2.38 4.69 25.15
CA PRO A 39 3.19 4.05 24.11
C PRO A 39 3.06 2.53 24.17
N THR A 40 3.14 1.89 23.01
CA THR A 40 3.05 0.42 22.90
C THR A 40 4.30 -0.25 23.46
N HIS A 41 5.47 0.26 23.04
CA HIS A 41 6.78 -0.16 23.51
C HIS A 41 7.59 1.09 23.83
N GLU A 42 7.98 1.28 25.09
CA GLU A 42 8.69 2.51 25.49
C GLU A 42 10.06 2.63 24.84
N GLY A 43 10.75 1.50 24.62
CA GLY A 43 12.09 1.45 24.04
C GLY A 43 12.18 1.79 22.55
N ASP A 44 11.06 1.70 21.83
CA ASP A 44 11.00 1.99 20.39
C ASP A 44 10.66 3.45 20.09
N ARG A 45 10.49 4.27 21.14
CA ARG A 45 10.22 5.69 20.98
C ARG A 45 11.46 6.47 20.58
N ARG A 46 11.29 7.39 19.64
CA ARG A 46 12.32 8.36 19.24
C ARG A 46 11.74 9.76 19.36
N PHE A 47 12.34 10.56 20.23
CA PHE A 47 12.05 11.99 20.34
C PHE A 47 13.24 12.79 19.83
N SER A 48 12.96 13.91 19.18
CA SER A 48 13.94 14.92 18.82
C SER A 48 13.77 16.17 19.67
N SER A 49 14.54 17.21 19.38
CA SER A 49 14.36 18.54 20.00
C SER A 49 13.25 19.37 19.33
N SER A 50 12.60 18.84 18.27
CA SER A 50 11.61 19.56 17.48
C SER A 50 10.26 18.83 17.48
N PRO A 51 9.23 19.37 18.16
CA PRO A 51 7.88 18.79 18.15
C PRO A 51 7.29 18.67 16.73
N PHE A 52 7.62 19.59 15.83
CA PHE A 52 7.20 19.52 14.43
C PHE A 52 7.83 18.34 13.69
N TYR A 53 9.11 18.08 13.95
CA TYR A 53 9.80 16.93 13.36
C TYR A 53 9.24 15.62 13.90
N ASP A 54 9.01 15.55 15.22
CA ASP A 54 8.46 14.36 15.87
C ASP A 54 7.02 14.08 15.44
N PHE A 55 6.22 15.12 15.19
CA PHE A 55 4.90 14.96 14.58
C PHE A 55 4.99 14.46 13.13
N TYR A 56 5.94 15.01 12.36
CA TYR A 56 6.11 14.65 10.96
C TYR A 56 6.60 13.21 10.77
N MET A 57 7.71 12.86 11.41
CA MET A 57 8.36 11.55 11.30
C MET A 57 7.73 10.50 12.22
N GLY A 58 7.07 10.91 13.30
CA GLY A 58 6.48 10.00 14.28
C GLY A 58 7.41 9.68 15.44
N VAL A 59 6.81 9.31 16.57
CA VAL A 59 7.51 9.01 17.81
C VAL A 59 7.53 7.52 18.13
N GLU A 60 6.43 6.79 17.90
CA GLU A 60 6.38 5.33 18.06
C GLU A 60 6.75 4.65 16.75
N LEU A 61 7.59 3.61 16.82
CA LEU A 61 7.97 2.84 15.64
C LEU A 61 6.72 2.20 15.05
N ASN A 62 6.09 1.25 15.76
CA ASN A 62 4.86 0.58 15.32
C ASN A 62 3.78 0.69 16.41
N PRO A 63 2.95 1.75 16.39
CA PRO A 63 1.90 1.89 17.40
C PRO A 63 0.83 0.81 17.22
N ARG A 64 0.43 0.20 18.33
CA ARG A 64 -0.62 -0.82 18.36
C ARG A 64 -1.80 -0.44 19.23
N ILE A 65 -2.97 -0.90 18.83
CA ILE A 65 -4.25 -0.70 19.54
C ILE A 65 -4.91 -2.05 19.85
N PHE A 66 -6.01 -2.05 20.61
CA PHE A 66 -6.76 -3.25 21.02
C PHE A 66 -5.88 -4.31 21.68
N ASN A 67 -5.29 -3.99 22.83
CA ASN A 67 -4.37 -4.87 23.57
C ASN A 67 -3.21 -5.39 22.71
N GLN A 68 -2.64 -4.51 21.87
CA GLN A 68 -1.48 -4.79 21.02
C GLN A 68 -1.70 -5.81 19.88
N HIS A 69 -2.94 -6.22 19.62
CA HIS A 69 -3.25 -7.14 18.52
C HIS A 69 -3.36 -6.45 17.16
N TRP A 70 -3.48 -5.11 17.14
CA TRP A 70 -3.71 -4.36 15.92
C TRP A 70 -2.55 -3.42 15.62
N ASP A 71 -1.78 -3.74 14.57
CA ASP A 71 -0.70 -2.90 14.07
C ASP A 71 -1.23 -1.83 13.11
N VAL A 72 -1.04 -0.56 13.50
CA VAL A 72 -1.67 0.57 12.83
C VAL A 72 -1.06 0.82 11.45
N LYS A 73 0.25 0.63 11.29
CA LYS A 73 0.91 0.83 10.00
C LYS A 73 0.46 -0.20 9.00
N LEU A 74 0.55 -1.47 9.39
CA LEU A 74 0.19 -2.59 8.53
C LEU A 74 -1.27 -2.46 8.11
N PHE A 75 -2.15 -2.14 9.07
CA PHE A 75 -3.55 -1.94 8.77
C PHE A 75 -3.78 -0.79 7.80
N HIS A 76 -3.31 0.43 8.10
CA HIS A 76 -3.66 1.62 7.29
C HIS A 76 -3.10 1.53 5.86
N ASN A 77 -1.88 1.06 5.70
CA ASN A 77 -1.33 0.91 4.36
C ASN A 77 -2.07 -0.19 3.59
N GLY A 78 -2.15 -1.40 4.15
CA GLY A 78 -2.67 -2.55 3.43
C GLY A 78 -4.18 -2.54 3.23
N ARG A 79 -4.97 -2.03 4.20
CA ARG A 79 -6.43 -2.10 4.14
C ARG A 79 -7.01 -0.82 3.51
N PRO A 80 -7.25 0.30 4.22
CA PRO A 80 -7.87 1.48 3.60
C PRO A 80 -7.01 2.09 2.48
N GLY A 81 -5.68 1.93 2.50
CA GLY A 81 -4.80 2.34 1.40
C GLY A 81 -4.95 1.46 0.16
N ILE A 82 -4.35 0.27 0.17
CA ILE A 82 -4.25 -0.60 -1.02
C ILE A 82 -5.61 -1.15 -1.49
N ILE A 83 -6.51 -1.56 -0.58
CA ILE A 83 -7.88 -1.98 -1.00
C ILE A 83 -8.66 -0.75 -1.51
N GLY A 84 -8.49 0.40 -0.86
CA GLY A 84 -9.10 1.65 -1.28
C GLY A 84 -8.73 2.02 -2.71
N TRP A 85 -7.44 1.85 -3.08
CA TRP A 85 -6.95 2.05 -4.44
C TRP A 85 -7.77 1.23 -5.47
N ALA A 86 -7.90 -0.08 -5.27
CA ALA A 86 -8.68 -0.93 -6.18
C ALA A 86 -10.14 -0.45 -6.34
N LEU A 87 -10.79 -0.10 -5.23
CA LEU A 87 -12.19 0.37 -5.25
C LEU A 87 -12.34 1.73 -5.96
N ILE A 88 -11.38 2.63 -5.78
CA ILE A 88 -11.37 3.94 -6.44
C ILE A 88 -11.24 3.76 -7.95
N ASP A 89 -10.30 2.92 -8.41
CA ASP A 89 -10.08 2.65 -9.83
C ASP A 89 -11.33 2.04 -10.48
N LEU A 90 -11.94 1.03 -9.84
CA LEU A 90 -13.18 0.43 -10.32
C LEU A 90 -14.31 1.46 -10.42
N SER A 91 -14.41 2.38 -9.46
CA SER A 91 -15.43 3.43 -9.49
C SER A 91 -15.19 4.45 -10.61
N PHE A 92 -13.94 4.79 -10.92
CA PHE A 92 -13.59 5.65 -12.04
C PHE A 92 -13.81 4.98 -13.40
N MET A 93 -13.54 3.67 -13.53
CA MET A 93 -13.93 2.91 -14.72
C MET A 93 -15.45 2.89 -14.90
N ALA A 94 -16.21 2.63 -13.83
CA ALA A 94 -17.67 2.68 -13.87
C ALA A 94 -18.19 4.09 -14.24
N LEU A 95 -17.51 5.15 -13.78
CA LEU A 95 -17.82 6.52 -14.17
C LEU A 95 -17.58 6.75 -15.67
N GLN A 96 -16.50 6.21 -16.24
CA GLN A 96 -16.24 6.29 -17.68
C GLN A 96 -17.37 5.64 -18.47
N TYR A 97 -17.76 4.41 -18.10
CA TYR A 97 -18.88 3.71 -18.73
C TYR A 97 -20.19 4.50 -18.63
N ARG A 98 -20.48 5.07 -17.46
CA ARG A 98 -21.68 5.89 -17.23
C ARG A 98 -21.71 7.14 -18.10
N ASN A 99 -20.57 7.80 -18.30
CA ASN A 99 -20.50 9.07 -19.04
C ASN A 99 -20.50 8.87 -20.56
N TYR A 100 -19.86 7.81 -21.06
CA TYR A 100 -19.62 7.62 -22.50
C TYR A 100 -20.33 6.39 -23.10
N GLY A 101 -20.84 5.48 -22.28
CA GLY A 101 -21.49 4.23 -22.72
C GLY A 101 -20.51 3.09 -23.04
N PHE A 102 -19.20 3.31 -22.89
CA PHE A 102 -18.15 2.31 -23.10
C PHE A 102 -16.94 2.58 -22.18
N VAL A 103 -16.05 1.59 -22.06
CA VAL A 103 -14.78 1.69 -21.32
C VAL A 103 -13.64 1.56 -22.31
N THR A 104 -12.66 2.47 -22.25
CA THR A 104 -11.55 2.49 -23.20
C THR A 104 -10.54 1.40 -22.94
N ASN A 105 -9.82 0.95 -23.98
CA ASN A 105 -8.75 -0.04 -23.81
C ASN A 105 -7.65 0.45 -22.84
N SER A 106 -7.36 1.75 -22.81
CA SER A 106 -6.42 2.39 -21.90
C SER A 106 -6.84 2.24 -20.44
N MET A 107 -8.13 2.44 -20.13
CA MET A 107 -8.68 2.27 -18.79
C MET A 107 -8.55 0.82 -18.34
N ILE A 108 -8.89 -0.12 -19.22
CA ILE A 108 -8.79 -1.56 -18.94
C ILE A 108 -7.33 -1.93 -18.66
N ILE A 109 -6.38 -1.49 -19.49
CA ILE A 109 -4.95 -1.77 -19.30
C ILE A 109 -4.45 -1.20 -17.97
N THR A 110 -4.78 0.05 -17.65
CA THR A 110 -4.43 0.67 -16.36
C THR A 110 -4.93 -0.16 -15.19
N LEU A 111 -6.21 -0.54 -15.19
CA LEU A 111 -6.78 -1.34 -14.11
C LEU A 111 -6.19 -2.74 -14.03
N VAL A 112 -5.92 -3.40 -15.15
CA VAL A 112 -5.25 -4.72 -15.15
C VAL A 112 -3.87 -4.62 -14.50
N LEU A 113 -3.07 -3.60 -14.83
CA LEU A 113 -1.75 -3.42 -14.24
C LEU A 113 -1.82 -3.04 -12.75
N HIS A 114 -2.76 -2.18 -12.35
CA HIS A 114 -2.98 -1.84 -10.95
C HIS A 114 -3.45 -3.06 -10.15
N MET A 115 -4.41 -3.83 -10.66
CA MET A 115 -4.91 -5.04 -10.00
C MET A 115 -3.85 -6.14 -9.93
N LEU A 116 -2.97 -6.25 -10.93
CA LEU A 116 -1.82 -7.15 -10.88
C LEU A 116 -0.89 -6.77 -9.73
N TYR A 117 -0.55 -5.49 -9.59
CA TYR A 117 0.28 -4.99 -8.50
C TYR A 117 -0.38 -5.20 -7.12
N ILE A 118 -1.66 -4.86 -7.00
CA ILE A 118 -2.43 -5.00 -5.75
C ILE A 118 -2.57 -6.49 -5.36
N GLY A 119 -2.86 -7.35 -6.33
CA GLY A 119 -2.94 -8.79 -6.13
C GLY A 119 -1.60 -9.38 -5.68
N ASP A 120 -0.50 -8.95 -6.30
CA ASP A 120 0.86 -9.35 -5.92
C ASP A 120 1.23 -8.90 -4.50
N PHE A 121 0.85 -7.68 -4.11
CA PHE A 121 1.02 -7.16 -2.74
C PHE A 121 0.34 -8.08 -1.72
N PHE A 122 -0.94 -8.44 -1.91
CA PHE A 122 -1.64 -9.31 -0.98
C PHE A 122 -1.15 -10.76 -1.01
N HIS A 123 -0.73 -11.25 -2.18
CA HIS A 123 -0.17 -12.59 -2.27
C HIS A 123 1.15 -12.72 -1.49
N HIS A 124 1.93 -11.65 -1.43
CA HIS A 124 3.22 -11.60 -0.74
C HIS A 124 3.23 -10.58 0.40
N GLU A 125 2.12 -10.46 1.15
CA GLU A 125 1.95 -9.46 2.21
C GLU A 125 3.03 -9.59 3.30
N GLU A 126 3.53 -10.81 3.53
CA GLU A 126 4.65 -11.09 4.44
C GLU A 126 5.93 -10.30 4.13
N TRP A 127 6.20 -10.01 2.86
CA TRP A 127 7.36 -9.23 2.45
C TRP A 127 7.25 -7.78 2.90
N TYR A 128 6.02 -7.26 2.99
CA TYR A 128 5.78 -5.89 3.43
C TYR A 128 6.29 -5.64 4.86
N LEU A 129 6.28 -6.66 5.72
CA LEU A 129 6.82 -6.58 7.08
C LEU A 129 8.33 -6.27 7.14
N ARG A 130 9.05 -6.51 6.04
CA ARG A 130 10.50 -6.29 5.92
C ARG A 130 10.84 -4.96 5.25
N THR A 131 9.84 -4.15 4.90
CA THR A 131 10.03 -2.84 4.27
C THR A 131 10.53 -1.81 5.25
N ILE A 132 11.10 -0.72 4.72
CA ILE A 132 11.62 0.41 5.50
C ILE A 132 10.48 1.02 6.34
N ASP A 133 9.29 1.18 5.75
CA ASP A 133 8.09 1.72 6.40
C ASP A 133 7.74 0.98 7.70
N ILE A 134 7.84 -0.36 7.71
CA ILE A 134 7.50 -1.17 8.89
C ILE A 134 8.68 -1.31 9.85
N ALA A 135 9.86 -1.60 9.32
CA ALA A 135 11.02 -2.00 10.12
C ALA A 135 11.82 -0.82 10.70
N HIS A 136 11.75 0.38 10.09
CA HIS A 136 12.66 1.48 10.42
C HIS A 136 11.96 2.82 10.63
N ASP A 137 10.96 3.15 9.82
CA ASP A 137 10.31 4.47 9.90
C ASP A 137 9.34 4.53 11.07
N HIS A 138 9.25 5.66 11.76
CA HIS A 138 8.25 5.84 12.83
C HIS A 138 6.89 6.23 12.26
N PHE A 139 5.81 5.96 12.99
CA PHE A 139 4.46 6.29 12.53
C PHE A 139 4.09 7.74 12.88
N GLY A 140 4.42 8.66 11.97
CA GLY A 140 4.06 10.08 12.03
C GLY A 140 3.12 10.51 10.93
N PHE A 141 2.99 11.83 10.76
CA PHE A 141 2.22 12.44 9.67
C PHE A 141 2.62 11.92 8.29
N TYR A 142 3.92 11.73 8.04
CA TYR A 142 4.41 11.22 6.76
C TYR A 142 3.74 9.90 6.35
N LEU A 143 3.73 8.88 7.24
CA LEU A 143 3.09 7.60 6.97
C LEU A 143 1.57 7.64 7.12
N ALA A 144 1.05 8.36 8.11
CA ALA A 144 -0.39 8.45 8.37
C ALA A 144 -1.13 9.16 7.22
N TRP A 145 -0.68 10.34 6.82
CA TRP A 145 -1.25 11.07 5.69
C TRP A 145 -0.87 10.43 4.34
N GLY A 146 0.34 9.89 4.23
CA GLY A 146 0.79 9.18 3.04
C GLY A 146 -0.14 8.01 2.68
N SER A 147 -0.43 7.14 3.64
CA SER A 147 -1.35 6.01 3.42
C SER A 147 -2.81 6.43 3.28
N ALA A 148 -3.26 7.46 4.03
CA ALA A 148 -4.67 7.86 4.06
C ALA A 148 -5.10 8.74 2.87
N ALA A 149 -4.23 9.63 2.40
CA ALA A 149 -4.57 10.66 1.42
C ALA A 149 -3.72 10.57 0.16
N PHE A 150 -2.39 10.49 0.29
CA PHE A 150 -1.50 10.51 -0.86
C PHE A 150 -1.71 9.28 -1.76
N LEU A 151 -1.60 8.08 -1.18
CA LEU A 151 -1.77 6.82 -1.89
C LEU A 151 -3.09 6.76 -2.67
N PRO A 152 -4.28 6.89 -2.06
CA PRO A 152 -5.55 6.74 -2.79
C PRO A 152 -5.77 7.83 -3.85
N THR A 153 -5.17 9.01 -3.70
CA THR A 153 -5.40 10.14 -4.63
C THR A 153 -4.39 10.22 -5.77
N MET A 154 -3.14 9.88 -5.51
CA MET A 154 -2.07 9.98 -6.50
C MET A 154 -1.92 8.69 -7.32
N TYR A 155 -2.12 7.52 -6.71
CA TYR A 155 -1.90 6.24 -7.40
C TYR A 155 -3.05 5.90 -8.35
N THR A 156 -4.21 6.54 -8.17
CA THR A 156 -5.41 6.38 -9.02
C THR A 156 -5.52 7.45 -10.09
N LEU A 157 -4.53 8.34 -10.23
CA LEU A 157 -4.62 9.55 -11.07
C LEU A 157 -4.85 9.21 -12.56
N GLN A 158 -4.32 8.08 -13.02
CA GLN A 158 -4.48 7.58 -14.38
C GLN A 158 -5.95 7.21 -14.64
N ALA A 159 -6.58 6.45 -13.73
CA ALA A 159 -8.00 6.13 -13.82
C ALA A 159 -8.88 7.40 -13.70
N GLN A 160 -8.51 8.32 -12.82
CA GLN A 160 -9.19 9.63 -12.71
C GLN A 160 -9.16 10.42 -14.02
N TYR A 161 -8.01 10.46 -14.68
CA TYR A 161 -7.81 11.16 -15.95
C TYR A 161 -8.62 10.49 -17.06
N LEU A 162 -8.46 9.18 -17.25
CA LEU A 162 -9.14 8.42 -18.31
C LEU A 162 -10.66 8.43 -18.18
N ALA A 163 -11.19 8.50 -16.95
CA ALA A 163 -12.63 8.60 -16.72
C ALA A 163 -13.25 9.93 -17.21
N ARG A 164 -12.43 10.98 -17.37
CA ARG A 164 -12.85 12.32 -17.84
C ARG A 164 -12.40 12.62 -19.27
N SER A 165 -11.34 11.94 -19.70
CA SER A 165 -10.71 12.08 -21.01
C SER A 165 -10.49 10.69 -21.59
N PRO A 166 -11.54 10.05 -22.16
CA PRO A 166 -11.43 8.72 -22.72
C PRO A 166 -10.45 8.72 -23.89
N LEU A 167 -9.48 7.82 -23.83
CA LEU A 167 -8.43 7.64 -24.84
C LEU A 167 -8.45 6.20 -25.34
N GLU A 168 -8.81 5.98 -26.60
CA GLU A 168 -8.59 4.68 -27.24
C GLU A 168 -7.18 4.65 -27.82
N LEU A 169 -6.39 3.67 -27.39
CA LEU A 169 -5.05 3.44 -27.91
C LEU A 169 -5.12 2.63 -29.20
N GLU A 170 -4.20 2.89 -30.12
CA GLU A 170 -3.96 1.98 -31.24
C GLU A 170 -3.56 0.59 -30.68
N PRO A 171 -4.01 -0.53 -31.29
CA PRO A 171 -3.70 -1.88 -30.81
C PRO A 171 -2.21 -2.15 -30.53
N ILE A 172 -1.31 -1.58 -31.34
CA ILE A 172 0.13 -1.73 -31.14
C ILE A 172 0.59 -1.01 -29.87
N SER A 173 0.19 0.24 -29.66
CA SER A 173 0.51 1.00 -28.44
C SER A 173 -0.09 0.33 -27.19
N ALA A 174 -1.33 -0.15 -27.28
CA ALA A 174 -1.99 -0.90 -26.22
C ALA A 174 -1.19 -2.16 -25.83
N ALA A 175 -0.79 -2.95 -26.83
CA ALA A 175 0.01 -4.15 -26.63
C ALA A 175 1.40 -3.85 -26.04
N LEU A 176 2.05 -2.78 -26.51
CA LEU A 176 3.36 -2.36 -25.98
C LEU A 176 3.29 -1.91 -24.53
N ILE A 177 2.30 -1.11 -24.15
CA ILE A 177 2.13 -0.64 -22.76
C ILE A 177 1.82 -1.82 -21.83
N LEU A 178 0.88 -2.69 -22.23
CA LEU A 178 0.54 -3.86 -21.45
C LEU A 178 1.74 -4.83 -21.32
N GLY A 179 2.42 -5.09 -22.43
CA GLY A 179 3.62 -5.94 -22.46
C GLY A 179 4.75 -5.39 -21.61
N LEU A 180 4.98 -4.07 -21.63
CA LEU A 180 5.96 -3.41 -20.77
C LEU A 180 5.60 -3.55 -19.28
N GLY A 181 4.33 -3.33 -18.93
CA GLY A 181 3.85 -3.47 -17.55
C GLY A 181 4.00 -4.89 -17.01
N ILE A 182 3.57 -5.89 -17.79
CA ILE A 182 3.71 -7.31 -17.42
C ILE A 182 5.19 -7.74 -17.38
N GLY A 183 6.00 -7.30 -18.36
CA GLY A 183 7.43 -7.56 -18.40
C GLY A 183 8.16 -6.96 -17.20
N GLY A 184 7.83 -5.73 -16.83
CA GLY A 184 8.35 -5.07 -15.63
C GLY A 184 7.98 -5.84 -14.35
N TYR A 185 6.72 -6.27 -14.24
CA TYR A 185 6.28 -7.13 -13.14
C TYR A 185 7.08 -8.45 -13.08
N ALA A 186 7.27 -9.12 -14.22
CA ALA A 186 8.02 -10.38 -14.28
C ALA A 186 9.48 -10.21 -13.82
N ILE A 187 10.14 -9.12 -14.23
CA ILE A 187 11.49 -8.79 -13.77
C ILE A 187 11.48 -8.53 -12.26
N PHE A 188 10.58 -7.68 -11.77
CA PHE A 188 10.44 -7.35 -10.34
C PHE A 188 10.27 -8.62 -9.49
N ARG A 189 9.32 -9.49 -9.85
CA ARG A 189 9.03 -10.71 -9.10
C ARG A 189 10.17 -11.73 -9.20
N SER A 190 10.78 -11.88 -10.38
CA SER A 190 11.93 -12.76 -10.58
C SER A 190 13.13 -12.33 -9.73
N SER A 191 13.47 -11.04 -9.71
CA SER A 191 14.58 -10.51 -8.92
C SER A 191 14.36 -10.69 -7.42
N ASN A 192 13.14 -10.45 -6.91
CA ASN A 192 12.82 -10.68 -5.51
C ASN A 192 12.89 -12.17 -5.14
N ASN A 193 12.30 -13.05 -5.95
CA ASN A 193 12.36 -14.49 -5.71
C ASN A 193 13.79 -15.02 -5.75
N GLN A 194 14.64 -14.49 -6.63
CA GLN A 194 16.07 -14.84 -6.66
C GLN A 194 16.80 -14.40 -5.38
N LYS A 195 16.50 -13.19 -4.87
CA LYS A 195 17.05 -12.69 -3.61
C LYS A 195 16.62 -13.59 -2.44
N ASP A 196 15.34 -13.88 -2.31
CA ASP A 196 14.80 -14.67 -1.20
C ASP A 196 15.37 -16.09 -1.19
N ASN A 197 15.50 -16.71 -2.37
CA ASN A 197 16.13 -18.02 -2.50
C ASN A 197 17.61 -18.04 -2.09
N ARG A 198 18.35 -16.96 -2.35
CA ARG A 198 19.76 -16.86 -1.91
C ARG A 198 19.85 -16.61 -0.40
N THR A 199 19.06 -15.68 0.14
CA THR A 199 19.07 -15.36 1.57
C THR A 199 18.60 -16.55 2.42
N GLY A 200 17.54 -17.25 2.00
CA GLY A 200 17.07 -18.45 2.69
C GLY A 200 18.09 -19.59 2.70
N ARG A 201 18.91 -19.74 1.65
CA ARG A 201 20.04 -20.69 1.63
C ARG A 201 21.13 -20.32 2.61
N HIS A 202 21.49 -19.04 2.72
CA HIS A 202 22.51 -18.59 3.67
C HIS A 202 22.09 -18.76 5.13
N ILE A 203 20.82 -18.46 5.45
CA ILE A 203 20.28 -18.66 6.80
C ILE A 203 20.28 -20.14 7.18
N LYS A 204 19.81 -21.03 6.28
CA LYS A 204 19.87 -22.48 6.50
C LYS A 204 21.30 -23.00 6.67
N GLN A 205 22.26 -22.47 5.91
CA GLN A 205 23.68 -22.83 6.07
C GLN A 205 24.28 -22.33 7.38
N PHE A 206 23.89 -21.14 7.86
CA PHE A 206 24.34 -20.61 9.15
C PHE A 206 23.85 -21.47 10.31
N PHE A 207 22.56 -21.82 10.33
CA PHE A 207 22.01 -22.74 11.33
C PHE A 207 22.61 -24.15 11.20
N TYR A 208 22.78 -24.67 9.98
CA TYR A 208 23.46 -25.95 9.75
C TYR A 208 24.89 -25.97 10.32
N ALA A 209 25.63 -24.86 10.19
CA ALA A 209 26.98 -24.71 10.73
C ALA A 209 27.01 -24.55 12.26
N GLN A 210 25.97 -23.97 12.87
CA GLN A 210 25.82 -23.88 14.33
C GLN A 210 25.37 -25.21 14.96
N ASP A 211 24.47 -25.94 14.30
CA ASP A 211 23.80 -27.13 14.86
C ASP A 211 24.47 -28.47 14.44
N GLY A 212 25.66 -28.42 13.83
CA GLY A 212 26.44 -29.62 13.52
C GLY A 212 25.82 -30.54 12.45
N GLY A 213 24.88 -30.02 11.66
CA GLY A 213 24.38 -30.65 10.45
C GLY A 213 23.08 -31.46 10.54
N ASP A 214 22.29 -31.34 11.61
CA ASP A 214 20.96 -31.95 11.67
C ASP A 214 19.87 -30.96 11.18
N PHE A 215 19.13 -31.36 10.14
CA PHE A 215 18.08 -30.55 9.50
C PHE A 215 16.74 -30.59 10.24
N ARG A 216 16.61 -31.38 11.31
CA ARG A 216 15.30 -31.70 11.91
C ARG A 216 14.69 -30.58 12.74
N ASP A 217 15.49 -29.62 13.20
CA ASP A 217 15.05 -28.59 14.15
C ASP A 217 15.10 -27.15 13.60
N THR A 218 15.31 -26.95 12.30
CA THR A 218 15.31 -25.59 11.73
C THR A 218 13.87 -25.04 11.68
N PRO A 219 13.55 -23.93 12.37
CA PRO A 219 12.23 -23.32 12.27
C PRO A 219 12.03 -22.83 10.84
N ILE A 220 10.95 -23.26 10.21
CA ILE A 220 10.47 -22.63 8.97
C ILE A 220 9.80 -21.33 9.42
N ILE A 221 10.53 -20.22 9.30
CA ILE A 221 9.95 -18.87 9.32
C ILE A 221 9.48 -18.55 7.90
#